data_AF-A0A1W4XDB8-F1
#
_entry.id   AF-A0A1W4XDB8-F1
#
_cell.length_a   1.000
_cell.length_b   1.000
_cell.length_c   1.000
_cell.angle_alpha   90.00
_cell.angle_beta   90.00
_cell.angle_gamma   90.00
#
_symmetry.space_group_name_H-M   'P 1'
#
loop_
_entity.id
_entity.type
_entity.pdbx_description
1 polymer ?
#
loop_
_entity_poly.entity_id
_entity_poly.type
_entity_poly.pdbx_seq_one_letter_code
_entity_poly.pdbx_strand_id
1 'polypeptide(L)'
;MDEENYSMRKAAKTMNIPFSSLQKRCTKKKTKEPRLGRNTVFTPEMEKELADVIKRMANVFYGCTPSQIKRVAFEYAESLNLKHNFNMSRLAGRVWFEGFVRRNNISVRKPEATSINRATAFNKTEVQRFYKLLEELMEKQKFLPKNVYNCDETGVSTVQDPGKVCAAKGQKRVESITSWERGKNITLLCTMSTAGGYIPPMFIFPRKRMTPTLGKDGPTGAIYRCSDNGWTNEDLFLEWLRHFTQHAKPSAEEPVLLILDNHASHISLAIH
;
A
#
# COMPACT_ATOMS: atom_id res chain seq x y z
N MET A 1 -27.73 -36.84 44.03
CA MET A 1 -26.98 -37.25 42.83
C MET A 1 -25.61 -37.64 43.32
N ASP A 2 -25.43 -38.93 43.54
CA ASP A 2 -24.22 -39.51 44.11
C ASP A 2 -23.03 -39.27 43.19
N GLU A 3 -21.98 -38.61 43.70
CA GLU A 3 -20.67 -38.62 43.07
C GLU A 3 -20.09 -40.03 43.23
N GLU A 4 -20.47 -40.94 42.31
CA GLU A 4 -19.73 -42.19 42.13
C GLU A 4 -18.27 -41.83 41.84
N ASN A 5 -17.40 -42.12 42.81
CA ASN A 5 -15.96 -41.91 42.69
C ASN A 5 -15.40 -42.93 41.68
N TYR A 6 -15.51 -42.62 40.39
CA TYR A 6 -15.06 -43.48 39.31
C TYR A 6 -13.55 -43.72 39.43
N SER A 7 -13.14 -44.98 39.63
CA SER A 7 -11.72 -45.31 39.56
C SER A 7 -11.18 -45.01 38.15
N MET A 8 -9.95 -44.51 38.04
CA MET A 8 -9.34 -44.18 36.74
C MET A 8 -9.37 -45.37 35.76
N ARG A 9 -9.34 -46.61 36.25
CA ARG A 9 -9.46 -47.82 35.42
C ARG A 9 -10.89 -48.01 34.89
N LYS A 10 -11.92 -47.77 35.72
CA LYS A 10 -13.34 -47.81 35.29
C LYS A 10 -13.60 -46.74 34.23
N ALA A 11 -13.12 -45.52 34.45
CA ALA A 11 -13.23 -44.41 33.50
C ALA A 11 -12.51 -44.68 32.15
N ALA A 12 -11.27 -45.21 32.19
CA ALA A 12 -10.52 -45.57 30.98
C ALA A 12 -11.24 -46.63 30.13
N LYS A 13 -11.85 -47.64 30.77
CA LYS A 13 -12.59 -48.70 30.09
C LYS A 13 -13.91 -48.20 29.50
N THR A 14 -14.66 -47.37 30.22
CA THR A 14 -15.93 -46.80 29.73
C THR A 14 -15.71 -45.83 28.56
N MET A 15 -14.66 -45.02 28.59
CA MET A 15 -14.35 -44.03 27.55
C MET A 15 -13.49 -44.59 26.40
N ASN A 16 -13.11 -45.87 26.46
CA ASN A 16 -12.21 -46.52 25.50
C ASN A 16 -10.89 -45.76 25.27
N ILE A 17 -10.31 -45.20 26.34
CA ILE A 17 -9.03 -44.49 26.32
C ILE A 17 -7.97 -45.37 27.00
N PRO A 18 -6.77 -45.54 26.44
CA PRO A 18 -5.71 -46.29 27.12
C PRO A 18 -5.44 -45.76 28.53
N PHE A 19 -5.46 -46.64 29.53
CA PHE A 19 -5.27 -46.27 30.94
C PHE A 19 -3.98 -45.47 31.17
N SER A 20 -2.90 -45.82 30.46
CA SER A 20 -1.61 -45.12 30.50
C SER A 20 -1.70 -43.66 30.04
N SER A 21 -2.58 -43.35 29.09
CA SER A 21 -2.83 -41.98 28.61
C SER A 21 -3.65 -41.18 29.61
N LEU A 22 -4.69 -41.80 30.18
CA LEU A 22 -5.52 -41.17 31.21
C LEU A 22 -4.71 -40.88 32.49
N GLN A 23 -3.95 -41.86 32.96
CA GLN A 23 -3.06 -41.71 34.11
C GLN A 23 -2.02 -40.61 33.87
N LYS A 24 -1.33 -40.59 32.72
CA LYS A 24 -0.38 -39.52 32.37
C LYS A 24 -1.04 -38.13 32.38
N ARG A 25 -2.28 -38.00 31.91
CA ARG A 25 -3.03 -36.72 31.90
C ARG A 25 -3.43 -36.28 33.32
N CYS A 26 -3.92 -37.19 34.15
CA CYS A 26 -4.26 -36.91 35.55
C CYS A 26 -3.02 -36.54 36.39
N THR A 27 -1.90 -37.25 36.23
CA THR A 27 -0.68 -37.00 37.00
C THR A 27 0.06 -35.75 36.55
N LYS A 28 0.15 -35.49 35.22
CA LYS A 28 0.91 -34.33 34.70
C LYS A 28 0.10 -33.03 34.64
N LYS A 29 -1.22 -33.06 34.90
CA LYS A 29 -2.16 -31.93 34.76
C LYS A 29 -1.99 -31.13 33.45
N LYS A 30 -1.44 -31.73 32.39
CA LYS A 30 -1.25 -31.08 31.08
C LYS A 30 -2.51 -31.31 30.26
N THR A 31 -3.43 -30.36 30.35
CA THR A 31 -4.70 -30.28 29.60
C THR A 31 -4.58 -29.48 28.31
N LYS A 32 -3.36 -29.18 27.83
CA LYS A 32 -3.23 -28.50 26.53
C LYS A 32 -3.61 -29.48 25.42
N GLU A 33 -4.56 -29.08 24.59
CA GLU A 33 -4.95 -29.81 23.40
C GLU A 33 -3.71 -30.10 22.53
N PRO A 34 -3.62 -31.30 21.90
CA PRO A 34 -2.52 -31.60 21.00
C PRO A 34 -2.55 -30.63 19.82
N ARG A 35 -1.57 -29.72 19.76
CA ARG A 35 -1.36 -28.87 18.58
C ARG A 35 -0.69 -29.72 17.49
N LEU A 36 -1.46 -30.08 16.48
CA LEU A 36 -0.96 -30.76 15.28
C LEU A 36 -0.25 -29.74 14.38
N GLY A 37 1.04 -29.98 14.10
CA GLY A 37 1.84 -29.18 13.16
C GLY A 37 3.06 -28.51 13.77
N ARG A 38 3.87 -27.88 12.91
CA ARG A 38 5.05 -27.11 13.32
C ARG A 38 4.62 -25.79 13.96
N ASN A 39 5.41 -25.32 14.92
CA ASN A 39 5.23 -23.99 15.49
C ASN A 39 5.34 -22.91 14.40
N THR A 40 4.53 -21.86 14.55
CA THR A 40 4.61 -20.67 13.69
C THR A 40 5.95 -19.97 13.89
N VAL A 41 6.45 -19.31 12.82
CA VAL A 41 7.68 -18.52 12.87
C VAL A 41 7.51 -17.30 13.78
N PHE A 42 6.32 -16.70 13.79
CA PHE A 42 5.96 -15.57 14.64
C PHE A 42 5.17 -16.03 15.87
N THR A 43 5.29 -15.28 16.96
CA THR A 43 4.40 -15.43 18.11
C THR A 43 3.00 -14.91 17.76
N PRO A 44 1.95 -15.34 18.49
CA PRO A 44 0.59 -14.84 18.26
C PRO A 44 0.48 -13.31 18.32
N GLU A 45 1.26 -12.67 19.19
CA GLU A 45 1.29 -11.21 19.36
C GLU A 45 1.87 -10.51 18.12
N MET A 46 3.03 -10.98 17.65
CA MET A 46 3.67 -10.48 16.43
C MET A 46 2.81 -10.69 15.19
N GLU A 47 2.14 -11.85 15.12
CA GLU A 47 1.26 -12.18 14.01
C GLU A 47 0.03 -11.27 13.99
N LYS A 48 -0.51 -10.95 15.17
CA LYS A 48 -1.63 -10.01 15.33
C LYS A 48 -1.24 -8.59 14.95
N GLU A 49 -0.08 -8.11 15.39
CA GLU A 49 0.40 -6.77 15.05
C GLU A 49 0.55 -6.59 13.53
N LEU A 50 1.16 -7.57 12.86
CA LEU A 50 1.29 -7.58 11.41
C LEU A 50 -0.08 -7.60 10.72
N ALA A 51 -1.03 -8.39 11.24
CA ALA A 51 -2.39 -8.42 10.73
C ALA A 51 -3.14 -7.10 10.92
N ASP A 52 -2.95 -6.41 12.05
CA ASP A 52 -3.57 -5.13 12.34
C ASP A 52 -3.00 -4.00 11.46
N VAL A 53 -1.71 -4.04 11.13
CA VAL A 53 -1.12 -3.16 10.12
C VAL A 53 -1.75 -3.39 8.74
N ILE A 54 -1.85 -4.65 8.30
CA ILE A 54 -2.44 -5.01 6.99
C ILE A 54 -3.92 -4.58 6.92
N LYS A 55 -4.69 -4.78 7.99
CA LYS A 55 -6.10 -4.35 8.06
C LYS A 55 -6.23 -2.84 8.05
N ARG A 56 -5.36 -2.11 8.76
CA ARG A 56 -5.33 -0.63 8.73
C ARG A 56 -5.03 -0.12 7.33
N MET A 57 -4.03 -0.68 6.65
CA MET A 57 -3.71 -0.31 5.26
C MET A 57 -4.89 -0.58 4.33
N ALA A 58 -5.52 -1.75 4.44
CA ALA A 58 -6.72 -2.06 3.65
C ALA A 58 -7.90 -1.09 3.90
N ASN A 59 -8.08 -0.62 5.14
CA ASN A 59 -9.15 0.32 5.52
C ASN A 59 -8.93 1.75 5.01
N VAL A 60 -7.69 2.12 4.66
CA VAL A 60 -7.37 3.41 4.02
C VAL A 60 -7.21 3.21 2.51
N PHE A 61 -7.89 2.19 1.95
CA PHE A 61 -7.87 1.83 0.52
C PHE A 61 -6.50 1.41 -0.04
N TYR A 62 -5.52 1.14 0.83
CA TYR A 62 -4.19 0.64 0.47
C TYR A 62 -4.11 -0.89 0.62
N GLY A 63 -4.64 -1.61 -0.37
CA GLY A 63 -4.62 -3.08 -0.37
C GLY A 63 -3.22 -3.66 -0.61
N CYS A 64 -2.66 -4.37 0.37
CA CYS A 64 -1.37 -5.06 0.22
C CYS A 64 -1.50 -6.35 -0.60
N THR A 65 -0.65 -6.52 -1.61
CA THR A 65 -0.61 -7.76 -2.39
C THR A 65 -0.03 -8.94 -1.59
N PRO A 66 -0.38 -10.19 -1.92
CA PRO A 66 0.23 -11.37 -1.28
C PRO A 66 1.76 -11.40 -1.36
N SER A 67 2.35 -10.86 -2.43
CA SER A 67 3.81 -10.78 -2.59
C SER A 67 4.44 -9.77 -1.64
N GLN A 68 3.82 -8.58 -1.49
CA GLN A 68 4.28 -7.56 -0.53
C GLN A 68 4.20 -8.09 0.91
N ILE A 69 3.10 -8.75 1.29
CA ILE A 69 2.94 -9.33 2.63
C ILE A 69 4.03 -10.38 2.90
N LYS A 70 4.36 -11.21 1.91
CA LYS A 70 5.44 -12.21 2.03
C LYS A 70 6.82 -11.57 2.15
N ARG A 71 7.06 -10.44 1.49
CA ARG A 71 8.32 -9.68 1.59
C ARG A 71 8.47 -9.04 2.96
N VAL A 72 7.43 -8.33 3.41
CA VAL A 72 7.39 -7.70 4.75
C VAL A 72 7.57 -8.74 5.85
N ALA A 73 6.93 -9.90 5.74
CA ALA A 73 7.12 -10.99 6.70
C ALA A 73 8.56 -11.54 6.72
N PHE A 74 9.24 -11.59 5.57
CA PHE A 74 10.64 -11.98 5.53
C PHE A 74 11.53 -10.94 6.21
N GLU A 75 11.37 -9.66 5.85
CA GLU A 75 12.13 -8.55 6.43
C GLU A 75 11.90 -8.43 7.95
N TYR A 76 10.66 -8.61 8.40
CA TYR A 76 10.33 -8.59 9.82
C TYR A 76 11.01 -9.73 10.59
N ALA A 77 11.06 -10.93 10.02
CA ALA A 77 11.71 -12.07 10.66
C ALA A 77 13.24 -11.92 10.73
N GLU A 78 13.87 -11.38 9.68
CA GLU A 78 15.31 -11.06 9.66
C GLU A 78 15.65 -9.93 10.65
N SER A 79 14.82 -8.88 10.74
CA SER A 79 15.03 -7.76 11.67
C SER A 79 15.00 -8.18 13.14
N LEU A 80 14.21 -9.21 13.46
CA LEU A 80 14.09 -9.80 14.79
C LEU A 80 15.06 -10.98 15.01
N ASN A 81 15.92 -11.28 14.03
CA ASN A 81 16.87 -12.39 14.03
C ASN A 81 16.22 -13.74 14.38
N LEU A 82 14.99 -13.97 13.91
CA LEU A 82 14.21 -15.17 14.20
C LEU A 82 14.67 -16.34 13.32
N LYS A 83 14.82 -17.53 13.90
CA LYS A 83 15.09 -18.73 13.12
C LYS A 83 13.89 -19.10 12.25
N HIS A 84 14.01 -18.89 10.95
CA HIS A 84 12.93 -19.17 9.99
C HIS A 84 13.38 -20.03 8.81
N ASN A 85 12.41 -20.72 8.20
CA ASN A 85 12.64 -21.54 7.00
C ASN A 85 12.19 -20.80 5.72
N PHE A 86 12.15 -19.47 5.74
CA PHE A 86 11.85 -18.67 4.56
C PHE A 86 12.98 -18.79 3.53
N ASN A 87 12.63 -18.74 2.24
CA ASN A 87 13.56 -19.05 1.17
C ASN A 87 14.59 -17.92 0.97
N MET A 88 15.74 -18.23 0.38
CA MET A 88 16.78 -17.26 0.02
C MET A 88 16.32 -16.19 -0.98
N SER A 89 15.14 -16.34 -1.58
CA SER A 89 14.52 -15.34 -2.47
C SER A 89 13.83 -14.18 -1.74
N ARG A 90 14.17 -13.93 -0.46
CA ARG A 90 13.66 -12.82 0.38
C ARG A 90 12.13 -12.77 0.51
N LEU A 91 11.49 -13.93 0.53
CA LEU A 91 10.02 -14.05 0.58
C LEU A 91 9.60 -15.15 1.55
N ALA A 92 8.58 -14.87 2.35
CA ALA A 92 7.90 -15.90 3.12
C ALA A 92 7.19 -16.92 2.23
N GLY A 93 7.21 -18.19 2.64
CA GLY A 93 6.67 -19.30 1.85
C GLY A 93 5.15 -19.22 1.63
N ARG A 94 4.66 -19.83 0.55
CA ARG A 94 3.22 -19.90 0.22
C ARG A 94 2.39 -20.48 1.37
N VAL A 95 2.84 -21.59 1.96
CA VAL A 95 2.14 -22.29 3.06
C VAL A 95 2.03 -21.40 4.31
N TRP A 96 3.07 -20.61 4.59
CA TRP A 96 3.05 -19.65 5.69
C TRP A 96 1.96 -18.59 5.45
N PHE A 97 1.91 -18.01 4.25
CA PHE A 97 0.93 -16.98 3.90
C PHE A 97 -0.51 -17.51 3.99
N GLU A 98 -0.79 -18.70 3.44
CA GLU A 98 -2.12 -19.32 3.53
C GLU A 98 -2.54 -19.59 4.98
N GLY A 99 -1.59 -20.01 5.84
CA GLY A 99 -1.84 -20.18 7.27
C GLY A 99 -2.08 -18.85 8.00
N PHE A 100 -1.27 -17.83 7.70
CA PHE A 100 -1.39 -16.48 8.28
C PHE A 100 -2.75 -15.85 7.96
N VAL A 101 -3.15 -15.88 6.70
CA VAL A 101 -4.44 -15.35 6.24
C VAL A 101 -5.61 -16.03 6.94
N ARG A 102 -5.55 -17.36 7.08
CA ARG A 102 -6.58 -18.16 7.76
C ARG A 102 -6.67 -17.87 9.27
N ARG A 103 -5.51 -17.76 9.96
CA ARG A 103 -5.47 -17.50 11.40
C ARG A 103 -5.94 -16.08 11.75
N ASN A 104 -5.68 -15.10 10.89
CA ASN A 104 -5.96 -13.69 11.16
C ASN A 104 -7.26 -13.16 10.52
N ASN A 105 -8.06 -14.06 9.93
CA ASN A 105 -9.30 -13.75 9.22
C ASN A 105 -9.12 -12.67 8.13
N ILE A 106 -8.07 -12.82 7.33
CA ILE A 106 -7.81 -11.97 6.17
C ILE A 106 -8.34 -12.71 4.93
N SER A 107 -8.79 -11.99 3.90
CA SER A 107 -9.20 -12.61 2.64
C SER A 107 -8.48 -11.95 1.47
N VAL A 108 -7.98 -12.76 0.54
CA VAL A 108 -7.41 -12.25 -0.71
C VAL A 108 -8.57 -11.96 -1.65
N ARG A 109 -8.69 -10.70 -2.08
CA ARG A 109 -9.69 -10.23 -3.03
C ARG A 109 -8.99 -9.64 -4.24
N LYS A 110 -9.59 -9.78 -5.41
CA LYS A 110 -9.14 -9.06 -6.60
C LYS A 110 -9.68 -7.62 -6.47
N PRO A 111 -8.84 -6.58 -6.44
CA PRO A 111 -9.33 -5.22 -6.49
C PRO A 111 -10.06 -5.00 -7.82
N GLU A 112 -11.24 -4.40 -7.78
CA GLU A 112 -11.96 -4.02 -9.00
C GLU A 112 -11.22 -2.90 -9.73
N ALA A 113 -11.27 -2.91 -11.06
CA ALA A 113 -10.54 -1.97 -11.89
C ALA A 113 -10.99 -0.52 -11.62
N THR A 114 -9.99 0.35 -11.53
CA THR A 114 -9.94 1.71 -10.97
C THR A 114 -10.98 2.72 -11.50
N SER A 115 -11.78 2.38 -12.52
CA SER A 115 -12.89 3.24 -12.99
C SER A 115 -14.11 3.18 -12.08
N ILE A 116 -14.40 2.03 -11.47
CA ILE A 116 -15.52 1.89 -10.54
C ILE A 116 -15.19 2.56 -9.22
N ASN A 117 -13.97 2.43 -8.70
CA ASN A 117 -13.55 3.11 -7.46
C ASN A 117 -13.66 4.64 -7.53
N ARG A 118 -13.49 5.28 -8.70
CA ARG A 118 -13.82 6.71 -8.82
C ARG A 118 -15.32 6.95 -8.70
N ALA A 119 -16.18 6.10 -9.26
CA ALA A 119 -17.63 6.23 -9.11
C ALA A 119 -18.14 5.82 -7.71
N THR A 120 -17.55 4.82 -7.05
CA THR A 120 -17.91 4.34 -5.71
C THR A 120 -17.23 5.10 -4.57
N ALA A 121 -16.04 5.70 -4.77
CA ALA A 121 -15.44 6.64 -3.82
C ALA A 121 -16.13 8.02 -3.85
N PHE A 122 -16.82 8.35 -4.95
CA PHE A 122 -17.80 9.45 -4.99
C PHE A 122 -19.17 9.05 -4.40
N ASN A 123 -19.22 8.02 -3.56
CA ASN A 123 -20.38 7.77 -2.71
C ASN A 123 -20.43 8.84 -1.61
N LYS A 124 -21.61 9.42 -1.36
CA LYS A 124 -21.85 10.42 -0.31
C LYS A 124 -21.23 9.99 1.03
N THR A 125 -21.33 8.73 1.40
CA THR A 125 -20.78 8.20 2.66
C THR A 125 -19.26 8.26 2.72
N GLU A 126 -18.56 7.90 1.64
CA GLU A 126 -17.09 7.91 1.60
C GLU A 126 -16.54 9.33 1.52
N VAL A 127 -17.19 10.19 0.74
CA VAL A 127 -16.87 11.63 0.69
C VAL A 127 -17.07 12.27 2.06
N GLN A 128 -18.20 11.99 2.73
CA GLN A 128 -18.46 12.48 4.09
C GLN A 128 -17.42 11.98 5.09
N ARG A 129 -17.02 10.71 4.99
CA ARG A 129 -15.99 10.13 5.84
C ARG A 129 -14.63 10.81 5.63
N PHE A 130 -14.24 11.06 4.38
CA PHE A 130 -13.00 11.78 4.05
C PHE A 130 -13.00 13.17 4.66
N TYR A 131 -14.05 13.96 4.42
CA TYR A 131 -14.13 15.32 4.96
C TYR A 131 -14.20 15.34 6.49
N LYS A 132 -14.90 14.39 7.12
CA LYS A 132 -14.90 14.27 8.58
C LYS A 132 -13.51 13.98 9.15
N LEU A 133 -12.77 13.05 8.55
CA LEU A 133 -11.39 12.75 8.96
C LEU A 133 -10.46 13.95 8.73
N LEU A 134 -10.63 14.65 7.61
CA LEU A 134 -9.87 15.86 7.30
C LEU A 134 -10.15 16.96 8.33
N GLU A 135 -11.41 17.19 8.66
CA GLU A 135 -11.85 18.16 9.68
C GLU A 135 -11.26 17.82 11.06
N GLU A 136 -11.42 16.58 11.54
CA GLU A 136 -10.86 16.12 12.82
C GLU A 136 -9.33 16.30 12.87
N LEU A 137 -8.63 16.02 11.76
CA LEU A 137 -7.18 16.18 11.67
C LEU A 137 -6.75 17.65 11.66
N MET A 138 -7.46 18.49 10.92
CA MET A 138 -7.23 19.93 10.86
C MET A 138 -7.46 20.60 12.22
N GLU A 139 -8.51 20.20 12.95
CA GLU A 139 -8.79 20.71 14.30
C GLU A 139 -7.73 20.29 15.32
N LYS A 140 -7.27 19.03 15.23
CA LYS A 140 -6.30 18.46 16.18
C LYS A 140 -4.91 19.08 16.03
N GLN A 141 -4.41 19.16 14.81
CA GLN A 141 -3.02 19.57 14.55
C GLN A 141 -2.88 21.06 14.20
N LYS A 142 -3.98 21.73 13.83
CA LYS A 142 -4.02 23.17 13.49
C LYS A 142 -2.93 23.56 12.49
N PHE A 143 -2.86 22.83 11.37
CA PHE A 143 -1.87 23.08 10.34
C PHE A 143 -1.91 24.53 9.84
N LEU A 144 -0.74 25.13 9.66
CA LEU A 144 -0.63 26.41 8.96
C LEU A 144 -0.93 26.21 7.47
N PRO A 145 -1.50 27.21 6.76
CA PRO A 145 -1.80 27.11 5.33
C PRO A 145 -0.57 26.74 4.46
N LYS A 146 0.62 27.19 4.84
CA LYS A 146 1.88 26.84 4.17
C LYS A 146 2.27 25.35 4.31
N ASN A 147 1.68 24.65 5.27
CA ASN A 147 1.98 23.26 5.61
C ASN A 147 0.88 22.28 5.15
N VAL A 148 -0.14 22.76 4.43
CA VAL A 148 -1.16 21.91 3.81
C VAL A 148 -0.89 21.88 2.32
N TYR A 149 -0.54 20.72 1.79
CA TYR A 149 -0.18 20.50 0.39
C TYR A 149 -1.18 19.58 -0.30
N ASN A 150 -1.49 19.90 -1.55
CA ASN A 150 -2.13 18.99 -2.48
C ASN A 150 -1.11 18.57 -3.56
N CYS A 151 -1.05 17.29 -3.87
CA CYS A 151 -0.24 16.76 -4.97
C CYS A 151 -1.15 16.08 -5.99
N ASP A 152 -0.90 16.37 -7.26
CA ASP A 152 -1.64 15.79 -8.37
C ASP A 152 -0.71 15.43 -9.55
N GLU A 153 -1.14 14.45 -10.33
CA GLU A 153 -0.47 13.99 -11.54
C GLU A 153 -1.12 14.58 -12.78
N THR A 154 -0.34 15.29 -13.59
CA THR A 154 -0.81 15.86 -14.85
C THR A 154 0.00 15.37 -16.04
N GLY A 155 -0.69 15.01 -17.11
CA GLY A 155 -0.07 14.61 -18.38
C GLY A 155 0.10 15.82 -19.29
N VAL A 156 1.34 16.16 -19.63
CA VAL A 156 1.66 17.18 -20.63
C VAL A 156 1.91 16.49 -21.97
N SER A 157 1.06 16.81 -22.95
CA SER A 157 1.24 16.34 -24.33
C SER A 157 2.30 17.15 -25.04
N THR A 158 3.14 16.46 -25.82
CA THR A 158 4.12 17.07 -26.73
C THR A 158 3.53 17.36 -28.11
N VAL A 159 2.28 16.94 -28.38
CA VAL A 159 1.57 17.25 -29.62
C VAL A 159 0.85 18.57 -29.45
N GLN A 160 1.05 19.49 -30.40
CA GLN A 160 0.24 20.69 -30.50
C GLN A 160 -1.19 20.32 -30.92
N ASP A 161 -2.20 20.84 -30.20
CA ASP A 161 -3.58 20.77 -30.64
C ASP A 161 -3.72 21.63 -31.91
N PRO A 162 -3.98 21.02 -33.09
CA PRO A 162 -4.22 21.81 -34.27
C PRO A 162 -5.55 22.53 -34.06
N GLY A 163 -5.48 23.84 -33.84
CA GLY A 163 -6.67 24.67 -33.65
C GLY A 163 -7.70 24.50 -34.79
N LYS A 164 -8.90 25.05 -34.59
CA LYS A 164 -9.98 24.96 -35.59
C LYS A 164 -9.52 25.54 -36.93
N VAL A 165 -9.57 24.73 -37.97
CA VAL A 165 -9.27 25.12 -39.35
C VAL A 165 -10.56 25.34 -40.13
N CYS A 166 -10.64 26.43 -40.89
CA CYS A 166 -11.73 26.69 -41.80
C CYS A 166 -11.62 25.75 -43.02
N ALA A 167 -12.69 25.03 -43.33
CA ALA A 167 -12.77 24.14 -44.49
C ALA A 167 -14.08 24.34 -45.25
N ALA A 168 -14.12 23.85 -46.50
CA ALA A 168 -15.32 23.99 -47.33
C ALA A 168 -16.52 23.24 -46.72
N LYS A 169 -17.70 23.85 -46.78
CA LYS A 169 -18.94 23.25 -46.27
C LYS A 169 -19.22 21.95 -47.03
N GLY A 170 -19.20 20.81 -46.33
CA GLY A 170 -19.36 19.47 -46.92
C GLY A 170 -18.06 18.67 -47.09
N GLN A 171 -16.89 19.27 -46.83
CA GLN A 171 -15.61 18.57 -46.82
C GLN A 171 -15.49 17.68 -45.58
N LYS A 172 -15.42 16.35 -45.79
CA LYS A 172 -15.39 15.35 -44.70
C LYS A 172 -14.01 15.10 -44.11
N ARG A 173 -12.93 15.42 -44.83
CA ARG A 173 -11.55 15.30 -44.36
C ARG A 173 -10.89 16.68 -44.38
N VAL A 174 -10.64 17.21 -43.19
CA VAL A 174 -9.89 18.44 -42.96
C VAL A 174 -8.64 18.03 -42.21
N GLU A 175 -7.52 18.03 -42.91
CA GLU A 175 -6.24 17.58 -42.36
C GLU A 175 -5.46 18.80 -41.87
N SER A 176 -4.92 18.69 -40.66
CA SER A 176 -3.96 19.65 -40.10
C SER A 176 -2.66 18.92 -39.88
N ILE A 177 -1.55 19.49 -40.35
CA ILE A 177 -0.23 18.88 -40.20
C ILE A 177 0.20 19.12 -38.75
N THR A 178 0.13 18.09 -37.92
CA THR A 178 0.79 18.07 -36.60
C THR A 178 2.08 17.26 -36.72
N SER A 179 3.13 17.66 -36.01
CA SER A 179 4.45 17.04 -36.15
C SER A 179 4.51 15.56 -35.71
N TRP A 180 3.47 15.03 -35.03
CA TRP A 180 3.43 13.65 -34.53
C TRP A 180 1.98 13.12 -34.40
N GLU A 181 1.70 11.92 -34.93
CA GLU A 181 0.38 11.28 -34.89
C GLU A 181 -0.11 10.92 -33.47
N ARG A 182 0.82 10.60 -32.57
CA ARG A 182 0.60 10.36 -31.13
C ARG A 182 1.87 10.70 -30.36
N GLY A 183 1.99 11.93 -29.87
CA GLY A 183 3.07 12.29 -28.95
C GLY A 183 2.93 11.49 -27.67
N LYS A 184 4.06 11.05 -27.12
CA LYS A 184 4.06 10.42 -25.81
C LYS A 184 3.90 11.52 -24.74
N ASN A 185 2.91 11.38 -23.87
CA ASN A 185 2.69 12.32 -22.77
C ASN A 185 3.82 12.21 -21.75
N ILE A 186 4.27 13.36 -21.26
CA ILE A 186 5.18 13.45 -20.12
C ILE A 186 4.30 13.59 -18.89
N THR A 187 4.53 12.79 -17.87
CA THR A 187 3.79 12.88 -16.61
C THR A 187 4.53 13.82 -15.67
N LEU A 188 3.81 14.76 -15.07
CA LEU A 188 4.33 15.69 -14.08
C LEU A 188 3.63 15.44 -12.75
N LEU A 189 4.40 15.30 -11.67
CA LEU A 189 3.89 15.42 -10.31
C LEU A 189 4.09 16.85 -9.84
N CYS A 190 2.99 17.52 -9.55
CA CYS A 190 2.96 18.91 -9.09
C CYS A 190 2.37 18.97 -7.69
N THR A 191 3.05 19.70 -6.79
CA THR A 191 2.64 19.82 -5.38
C THR A 191 2.58 21.27 -4.97
N MET A 192 1.42 21.68 -4.46
CA MET A 192 1.11 23.08 -4.15
C MET A 192 0.58 23.17 -2.72
N SER A 193 1.02 24.18 -1.97
CA SER A 193 0.47 24.49 -0.65
C SER A 193 -0.74 25.41 -0.75
N THR A 194 -1.61 25.39 0.25
CA THR A 194 -2.76 26.32 0.30
C THR A 194 -2.35 27.79 0.44
N ALA A 195 -1.11 28.06 0.87
CA ALA A 195 -0.54 29.41 0.88
C ALA A 195 0.02 29.87 -0.48
N GLY A 196 -0.07 29.02 -1.52
CA GLY A 196 0.44 29.31 -2.86
C GLY A 196 1.93 28.99 -3.09
N GLY A 197 2.59 28.37 -2.09
CA GLY A 197 3.93 27.83 -2.29
C GLY A 197 3.89 26.54 -3.10
N TYR A 198 4.99 26.17 -3.75
CA TYR A 198 5.05 24.95 -4.54
C TYR A 198 6.37 24.20 -4.32
N ILE A 199 6.29 22.88 -4.44
CA ILE A 199 7.48 22.02 -4.49
C ILE A 199 7.89 21.92 -5.95
N PRO A 200 9.19 22.07 -6.29
CA PRO A 200 9.65 21.89 -7.65
C PRO A 200 9.16 20.54 -8.22
N PRO A 201 8.60 20.53 -9.45
CA PRO A 201 7.88 19.37 -9.95
C PRO A 201 8.82 18.20 -10.26
N MET A 202 8.25 17.00 -10.35
CA MET A 202 8.92 15.83 -10.88
C MET A 202 8.40 15.51 -12.28
N PHE A 203 9.30 15.39 -13.24
CA PHE A 203 9.00 15.00 -14.61
C PHE A 203 9.31 13.52 -14.82
N ILE A 204 8.39 12.80 -15.46
CA ILE A 204 8.52 11.38 -15.80
C ILE A 204 8.35 11.22 -17.30
N PHE A 205 9.44 10.89 -17.99
CA PHE A 205 9.48 10.69 -19.42
C PHE A 205 9.24 9.22 -19.80
N PRO A 206 8.42 8.93 -20.84
CA PRO A 206 8.16 7.58 -21.35
C PRO A 206 9.34 7.01 -22.17
N ARG A 207 10.43 6.71 -21.47
CA ARG A 207 11.73 6.27 -22.00
C ARG A 207 12.40 5.23 -21.09
N LYS A 208 13.28 4.41 -21.66
CA LYS A 208 14.11 3.44 -20.91
C LYS A 208 15.38 4.04 -20.30
N ARG A 209 15.91 5.10 -20.92
CA ARG A 209 17.21 5.70 -20.54
C ARG A 209 17.04 7.18 -20.33
N MET A 210 17.67 7.68 -19.27
CA MET A 210 17.76 9.10 -18.99
C MET A 210 18.85 9.73 -19.87
N THR A 211 18.60 10.93 -20.38
CA THR A 211 19.60 11.73 -21.10
C THR A 211 19.69 13.12 -20.46
N PRO A 212 20.89 13.71 -20.29
CA PRO A 212 21.05 15.03 -19.65
C PRO A 212 20.22 16.15 -20.31
N THR A 213 19.93 16.00 -21.60
CA THR A 213 19.12 16.95 -22.38
C THR A 213 17.66 17.06 -21.92
N LEU A 214 17.12 16.06 -21.22
CA LEU A 214 15.70 16.07 -20.81
C LEU A 214 15.41 17.07 -19.68
N GLY A 215 16.41 17.41 -18.88
CA GLY A 215 16.30 18.44 -17.83
C GLY A 215 16.92 19.78 -18.23
N LYS A 216 17.36 19.92 -19.48
CA LYS A 216 17.98 21.15 -19.96
C LYS A 216 16.95 22.27 -19.96
N ASP A 217 17.32 23.42 -19.40
CA ASP A 217 16.48 24.63 -19.32
C ASP A 217 15.15 24.44 -18.57
N GLY A 218 15.01 23.37 -17.79
CA GLY A 218 13.81 23.12 -16.99
C GLY A 218 13.81 23.85 -15.63
N PRO A 219 12.70 23.78 -14.87
CA PRO A 219 12.54 24.56 -13.64
C PRO A 219 13.62 24.26 -12.61
N THR A 220 14.08 25.30 -11.91
CA THR A 220 15.07 25.17 -10.83
C THR A 220 14.55 24.25 -9.73
N GLY A 221 15.38 23.29 -9.32
CA GLY A 221 15.04 22.30 -8.30
C GLY A 221 14.16 21.15 -8.78
N ALA A 222 13.65 21.17 -10.02
CA ALA A 222 12.86 20.05 -10.53
C ALA A 222 13.72 18.79 -10.71
N ILE A 223 13.09 17.63 -10.55
CA ILE A 223 13.71 16.33 -10.77
C ILE A 223 13.15 15.66 -12.02
N TYR A 224 14.01 14.96 -12.75
CA TYR A 224 13.68 14.35 -14.04
C TYR A 224 13.99 12.86 -13.98
N ARG A 225 13.00 12.04 -14.33
CA ARG A 225 13.09 10.58 -14.36
C ARG A 225 12.45 10.00 -15.61
N CYS A 226 12.71 8.72 -15.83
CA CYS A 226 12.20 7.97 -16.95
C CYS A 226 11.46 6.73 -16.45
N SER A 227 10.36 6.37 -17.10
CA SER A 227 9.72 5.07 -16.95
C SER A 227 9.34 4.52 -18.33
N ASP A 228 9.26 3.19 -18.47
CA ASP A 228 9.02 2.54 -19.75
C ASP A 228 7.73 3.02 -20.44
N ASN A 229 6.70 3.30 -19.65
CA ASN A 229 5.38 3.71 -20.09
C ASN A 229 5.07 5.20 -19.83
N GLY A 230 5.95 5.94 -19.15
CA GLY A 230 5.75 7.34 -18.76
C GLY A 230 4.87 7.54 -17.54
N TRP A 231 4.44 6.46 -16.88
CA TRP A 231 3.65 6.52 -15.65
C TRP A 231 4.54 6.43 -14.42
N THR A 232 4.03 6.94 -13.31
CA THR A 232 4.64 6.79 -11.99
C THR A 232 4.57 5.35 -11.51
N ASN A 233 5.57 4.93 -10.75
CA ASN A 233 5.59 3.64 -10.05
C ASN A 233 6.02 3.87 -8.59
N GLU A 234 6.04 2.80 -7.78
CA GLU A 234 6.40 2.85 -6.35
C GLU A 234 7.77 3.51 -6.11
N ASP A 235 8.79 3.14 -6.88
CA ASP A 235 10.15 3.66 -6.71
C ASP A 235 10.23 5.15 -7.05
N LEU A 236 9.60 5.58 -8.15
CA LEU A 236 9.54 6.98 -8.56
C LEU A 236 8.75 7.81 -7.55
N PHE A 237 7.68 7.26 -6.98
CA PHE A 237 6.92 7.94 -5.94
C PHE A 237 7.72 8.09 -4.64
N LEU A 238 8.49 7.08 -4.23
CA LEU A 238 9.40 7.20 -3.10
C LEU A 238 10.48 8.26 -3.31
N GLU A 239 11.05 8.31 -4.51
CA GLU A 239 11.99 9.37 -4.90
C GLU A 239 11.33 10.75 -4.82
N TRP A 240 10.11 10.88 -5.35
CA TRP A 240 9.31 12.10 -5.20
C TRP A 240 9.05 12.44 -3.74
N LEU A 241 8.73 11.47 -2.88
CA LEU A 241 8.43 11.72 -1.48
C LEU A 241 9.67 12.22 -0.72
N ARG A 242 10.86 11.69 -1.04
CA ARG A 242 12.13 12.21 -0.51
C ARG A 242 12.40 13.63 -0.99
N HIS A 243 12.12 13.91 -2.26
CA HIS A 243 12.21 15.26 -2.82
C HIS A 243 11.24 16.22 -2.12
N PHE A 244 10.00 15.78 -1.86
CA PHE A 244 9.00 16.52 -1.11
C PHE A 244 9.48 16.84 0.31
N THR A 245 9.98 15.87 1.07
CA THR A 245 10.43 16.10 2.45
C THR A 245 11.64 17.03 2.53
N GLN A 246 12.53 17.02 1.54
CA GLN A 246 13.66 17.95 1.46
C GLN A 246 13.23 19.42 1.30
N HIS A 247 12.11 19.66 0.61
CA HIS A 247 11.58 21.00 0.34
C HIS A 247 10.57 21.45 1.40
N ALA A 248 9.62 20.59 1.76
CA ALA A 248 8.58 20.86 2.75
C ALA A 248 9.12 20.86 4.19
N LYS A 249 10.24 20.16 4.44
CA LYS A 249 10.96 20.09 5.73
C LYS A 249 10.03 19.86 6.93
N PRO A 250 9.17 18.82 6.90
CA PRO A 250 8.29 18.54 8.03
C PRO A 250 9.11 18.20 9.28
N SER A 251 8.60 18.61 10.45
CA SER A 251 9.17 18.26 11.75
C SER A 251 8.06 17.84 12.73
N ALA A 252 8.45 17.32 13.89
CA ALA A 252 7.47 16.95 14.93
C ALA A 252 6.74 18.18 15.50
N GLU A 253 7.40 19.33 15.51
CA GLU A 253 6.85 20.62 15.98
C GLU A 253 6.04 21.33 14.89
N GLU A 254 6.42 21.13 13.63
CA GLU A 254 5.75 21.71 12.45
C GLU A 254 5.34 20.58 11.48
N PRO A 255 4.24 19.87 11.78
CA PRO A 255 3.78 18.79 10.93
C PRO A 255 3.21 19.33 9.62
N VAL A 256 3.30 18.53 8.57
CA VAL A 256 2.81 18.84 7.22
C VAL A 256 1.69 17.87 6.86
N LEU A 257 0.60 18.40 6.33
CA LEU A 257 -0.50 17.64 5.76
C LEU A 257 -0.31 17.54 4.24
N LEU A 258 -0.21 16.33 3.72
CA LEU A 258 -0.14 16.05 2.29
C LEU A 258 -1.41 15.31 1.86
N ILE A 259 -2.14 15.89 0.91
CA ILE A 259 -3.32 15.33 0.27
C ILE A 259 -2.90 14.76 -1.09
N LEU A 260 -3.28 13.52 -1.36
CA LEU A 260 -2.95 12.76 -2.57
C LEU A 260 -4.23 12.14 -3.15
N ASP A 261 -4.32 12.08 -4.48
CA ASP A 261 -5.33 11.24 -5.14
C ASP A 261 -4.91 9.75 -5.04
N ASN A 262 -5.90 8.85 -5.02
CA ASN A 262 -5.71 7.41 -4.87
C ASN A 262 -5.26 6.78 -6.19
N HIS A 263 -4.11 7.20 -6.73
CA HIS A 263 -3.46 6.53 -7.85
C HIS A 263 -2.52 5.42 -7.33
N ALA A 264 -2.58 4.24 -7.94
CA ALA A 264 -1.99 3.00 -7.44
C ALA A 264 -0.44 3.01 -7.28
N SER A 265 0.23 4.07 -7.72
CA SER A 265 1.67 4.29 -7.66
C SER A 265 2.19 4.83 -6.32
N HIS A 266 1.32 5.26 -5.41
CA HIS A 266 1.71 5.93 -4.16
C HIS A 266 2.09 5.02 -2.98
N ILE A 267 2.23 3.72 -3.22
CA ILE A 267 2.35 2.71 -2.16
C ILE A 267 3.79 2.24 -2.07
N SER A 268 4.52 2.65 -1.04
CA SER A 268 5.67 1.88 -0.56
C SER A 268 5.57 1.55 0.91
N LEU A 269 5.69 0.25 1.19
CA LEU A 269 5.92 -0.32 2.51
C LEU A 269 7.42 -0.22 2.84
N ALA A 270 7.94 0.99 2.93
CA ALA A 270 9.25 1.22 3.54
C ALA A 270 9.02 1.42 5.06
N ILE A 271 9.23 0.34 5.81
CA ILE A 271 9.27 0.39 7.28
C ILE A 271 10.60 1.05 7.65
N HIS A 272 10.55 2.25 8.23
CA HIS A 272 11.65 2.85 8.97
C HIS A 272 11.45 2.59 10.46
#